data_AF-Q8G8N6-F1
#
_entry.id   AF-Q8G8N6-F1
#
_cell.length_a   1.000
_cell.length_b   1.000
_cell.length_c   1.000
_cell.angle_alpha   90.00
_cell.angle_beta   90.00
_cell.angle_gamma   90.00
#
_symmetry.space_group_name_H-M   'P 1'
#
loop_
_entity.id
_entity.type
_entity.pdbx_description
1 polymer ?
#
loop_
_entity_poly.entity_id
_entity_poly.type
_entity_poly.pdbx_seq_one_letter_code
_entity_poly.pdbx_strand_id
1 'polypeptide(L)'
;TLLANINEPSGEAADIISQVADSHAIKYYNAADWQAEDNALPSLAELRDLVINQQKRVLVDFSQISDAEGQAEMQAQFRKAYGVGFANQFIVITEHKGELLFTPFDQAEEVDPQLLEAPRTARLLARSGFASPAPANSETNTLPHVAFYISVNRAISDEECTFNNSWLWKNEKGSRPFCKDANISLIYRVNLERSLQYGIVGS
;
A
#
# COMPACT_ATOMS: atom_id res chain seq x y z
N THR A 1 34.03 5.61 -10.32
CA THR A 1 32.59 5.85 -10.56
C THR A 1 31.87 5.43 -9.30
N LEU A 2 31.32 6.38 -8.54
CA LEU A 2 30.49 6.08 -7.37
C LEU A 2 29.21 5.42 -7.88
N LEU A 3 29.09 4.10 -7.68
CA LEU A 3 27.83 3.40 -7.91
C LEU A 3 26.84 3.91 -6.86
N ALA A 4 25.71 4.46 -7.31
CA ALA A 4 24.60 4.78 -6.42
C ALA A 4 24.20 3.51 -5.67
N ASN A 5 24.06 3.60 -4.35
CA ASN A 5 23.67 2.48 -3.51
C ASN A 5 22.20 2.16 -3.83
N ILE A 6 21.95 1.08 -4.57
CA ILE A 6 20.61 0.68 -5.08
C ILE A 6 19.61 0.42 -3.94
N ASN A 7 20.14 0.17 -2.73
CA ASN A 7 19.40 -0.04 -1.49
C ASN A 7 18.81 1.25 -0.87
N GLU A 8 19.24 2.43 -1.35
CA GLU A 8 18.72 3.71 -0.87
C GLU A 8 17.54 4.16 -1.74
N PRO A 9 16.53 4.83 -1.17
CA PRO A 9 15.48 5.44 -1.97
C PRO A 9 16.06 6.35 -3.05
N SER A 10 15.59 6.19 -4.28
CA SER A 10 16.02 7.01 -5.42
C SER A 10 14.82 7.45 -6.25
N GLY A 11 14.96 8.55 -6.99
CA GLY A 11 13.87 9.10 -7.82
C GLY A 11 12.63 9.44 -7.00
N GLU A 12 11.45 9.09 -7.51
CA GLU A 12 10.17 9.37 -6.85
C GLU A 12 10.05 8.76 -5.45
N ALA A 13 10.65 7.59 -5.19
CA ALA A 13 10.64 6.98 -3.86
C ALA A 13 11.36 7.85 -2.82
N ALA A 14 12.45 8.52 -3.22
CA ALA A 14 13.16 9.46 -2.35
C ALA A 14 12.29 10.70 -2.07
N ASP A 15 11.61 11.22 -3.09
CA ASP A 15 10.71 12.36 -2.96
C ASP A 15 9.54 12.06 -2.03
N ILE A 16 8.92 10.88 -2.15
CA ILE A 16 7.84 10.41 -1.26
C ILE A 16 8.33 10.32 0.19
N ILE A 17 9.47 9.66 0.44
CA ILE A 17 10.00 9.46 1.79
C ILE A 17 10.44 10.80 2.42
N SER A 18 10.96 11.73 1.63
CA SER A 18 11.43 13.04 2.11
C SER A 18 10.31 13.91 2.70
N GLN A 19 9.06 13.67 2.28
CA GLN A 19 7.89 14.39 2.77
C GLN A 19 7.42 13.89 4.15
N VAL A 20 7.96 12.77 4.62
CA VAL A 20 7.54 12.15 5.88
C VAL A 20 8.41 12.65 7.04
N ALA A 21 7.77 13.10 8.12
CA ALA A 21 8.48 13.67 9.27
C ALA A 21 9.39 12.68 10.04
N ASP A 22 9.08 11.38 9.98
CA ASP A 22 9.82 10.33 10.69
C ASP A 22 10.14 9.16 9.75
N SER A 23 11.21 9.29 8.99
CA SER A 23 11.67 8.27 8.03
C SER A 23 12.15 6.97 8.69
N HIS A 24 12.46 6.97 9.99
CA HIS A 24 12.90 5.75 10.71
C HIS A 24 11.77 4.73 10.88
N ALA A 25 10.52 5.18 10.81
CA ALA A 25 9.36 4.32 10.82
C ALA A 25 9.11 3.61 9.47
N ILE A 26 9.76 4.08 8.41
CA ILE A 26 9.60 3.57 7.06
C ILE A 26 10.68 2.54 6.77
N LYS A 27 10.26 1.41 6.20
CA LYS A 27 11.16 0.43 5.60
C LYS A 27 10.95 0.47 4.09
N TYR A 28 11.95 0.97 3.39
CA TYR A 28 12.01 0.95 1.94
C TYR A 28 12.55 -0.39 1.43
N TYR A 29 11.96 -0.90 0.35
CA TYR A 29 12.47 -2.02 -0.43
C TYR A 29 12.48 -1.65 -1.91
N ASN A 30 13.66 -1.74 -2.52
CA ASN A 30 13.77 -1.74 -3.96
C ASN A 30 13.58 -3.17 -4.47
N ALA A 31 12.53 -3.40 -5.26
CA ALA A 31 12.20 -4.74 -5.75
C ALA A 31 13.25 -5.30 -6.73
N ALA A 32 14.08 -4.45 -7.34
CA ALA A 32 15.19 -4.89 -8.18
C ALA A 32 16.25 -5.68 -7.39
N ASP A 33 16.42 -5.39 -6.09
CA ASP A 33 17.41 -6.08 -5.26
C ASP A 33 17.07 -7.55 -5.06
N TRP A 34 15.78 -7.90 -5.14
CA TRP A 34 15.31 -9.28 -5.01
C TRP A 34 15.59 -10.15 -6.24
N GLN A 35 16.12 -9.57 -7.32
CA GLN A 35 16.62 -10.32 -8.47
C GLN A 35 17.99 -10.97 -8.18
N ALA A 36 18.71 -10.52 -7.15
CA ALA A 36 20.01 -11.08 -6.76
C ALA A 36 19.83 -12.28 -5.82
N GLU A 37 20.63 -13.34 -6.00
CA GLU A 37 20.55 -14.59 -5.23
C GLU A 37 20.69 -14.41 -3.71
N ASP A 38 21.40 -13.37 -3.27
CA ASP A 38 21.67 -13.11 -1.85
C ASP A 38 20.57 -12.29 -1.15
N ASN A 39 19.62 -11.71 -1.89
CA ASN A 39 18.59 -10.83 -1.36
C ASN A 39 17.20 -11.43 -1.59
N ALA A 40 16.75 -12.25 -0.64
CA ALA A 40 15.43 -12.87 -0.75
C ALA A 40 14.30 -11.89 -0.42
N LEU A 41 13.22 -11.97 -1.21
CA LEU A 41 11.92 -11.38 -0.87
C LEU A 41 11.45 -11.93 0.50
N PRO A 42 11.06 -11.08 1.47
CA PRO A 42 10.55 -11.54 2.75
C PRO A 42 9.33 -12.46 2.61
N SER A 43 9.21 -13.41 3.52
CA SER A 43 8.00 -14.24 3.63
C SER A 43 6.80 -13.43 4.16
N LEU A 44 5.58 -13.93 3.93
CA LEU A 44 4.37 -13.31 4.47
C LEU A 44 4.41 -13.16 6.00
N ALA A 45 4.98 -14.12 6.72
CA ALA A 45 5.10 -14.07 8.17
C ALA A 45 6.04 -12.93 8.62
N GLU A 46 7.17 -12.76 7.95
CA GLU A 46 8.13 -11.69 8.22
C GLU A 46 7.56 -10.32 7.89
N LEU A 47 6.86 -10.19 6.75
CA LEU A 47 6.18 -8.95 6.39
C LEU A 47 5.09 -8.59 7.39
N ARG A 48 4.29 -9.57 7.82
CA ARG A 48 3.24 -9.36 8.84
C ARG A 48 3.85 -8.94 10.17
N ASP A 49 4.92 -9.58 10.62
CA ASP A 49 5.59 -9.18 11.86
C ASP A 49 6.10 -7.73 11.78
N LEU A 50 6.77 -7.37 10.68
CA LEU A 50 7.30 -6.04 10.45
C LEU A 50 6.19 -4.96 10.45
N VAL A 51 5.09 -5.20 9.72
CA VAL A 51 4.03 -4.21 9.54
C VAL A 51 3.07 -4.16 10.73
N ILE A 52 2.67 -5.31 11.25
CA ILE A 52 1.61 -5.42 12.28
C ILE A 52 2.22 -5.35 13.68
N ASN A 53 3.26 -6.13 13.97
CA ASN A 53 3.83 -6.20 15.33
C ASN A 53 4.83 -5.08 15.59
N GLN A 54 5.73 -4.82 14.63
CA GLN A 54 6.74 -3.77 14.75
C GLN A 54 6.21 -2.39 14.30
N GLN A 55 4.98 -2.33 13.78
CA GLN A 55 4.28 -1.10 13.36
C GLN A 55 5.09 -0.27 12.35
N LYS A 56 5.90 -0.93 11.51
CA LYS A 56 6.62 -0.27 10.43
C LYS A 56 5.70 0.01 9.25
N ARG A 57 6.05 1.03 8.47
CA ARG A 57 5.41 1.37 7.20
C ARG A 57 6.32 0.92 6.09
N VAL A 58 5.84 0.08 5.19
CA VAL A 58 6.67 -0.46 4.12
C VAL A 58 6.34 0.26 2.82
N LEU A 59 7.38 0.68 2.09
CA LEU A 59 7.27 1.16 0.71
C LEU A 59 8.06 0.20 -0.18
N VAL A 60 7.37 -0.45 -1.11
CA VAL A 60 8.00 -1.31 -2.13
C VAL A 60 7.99 -0.57 -3.45
N ASP A 61 9.16 -0.49 -4.09
CA ASP A 61 9.39 0.20 -5.36
C ASP A 61 9.78 -0.81 -6.46
N PHE A 62 8.93 -0.92 -7.49
CA PHE A 62 9.15 -1.71 -8.71
C PHE A 62 9.65 -0.87 -9.90
N SER A 63 9.74 0.45 -9.76
CA SER A 63 10.12 1.39 -10.82
C SER A 63 11.60 1.30 -11.19
N GLN A 64 12.45 0.79 -10.29
CA GLN A 64 13.89 0.63 -10.52
C GLN A 64 14.24 -0.57 -11.40
N ILE A 65 13.26 -1.45 -11.68
CA ILE A 65 13.48 -2.60 -12.56
C ILE A 65 13.43 -2.12 -14.02
N SER A 66 14.53 -2.29 -14.74
CA SER A 66 14.75 -1.66 -16.05
C SER A 66 13.92 -2.22 -17.21
N ASP A 67 13.46 -3.46 -17.10
CA ASP A 67 12.83 -4.21 -18.19
C ASP A 67 11.53 -4.89 -17.74
N ALA A 68 10.63 -5.06 -18.71
CA ALA A 68 9.29 -5.58 -18.47
C ALA A 68 9.28 -7.06 -18.02
N GLU A 69 10.29 -7.83 -18.43
CA GLU A 69 10.42 -9.24 -18.04
C GLU A 69 10.77 -9.35 -16.56
N GLY A 70 11.78 -8.59 -16.11
CA GLY A 70 12.15 -8.47 -14.71
C GLY A 70 11.01 -7.93 -13.83
N GLN A 71 10.24 -6.95 -14.31
CA GLN A 71 9.07 -6.44 -13.57
C GLN A 71 8.01 -7.53 -13.42
N ALA A 72 7.67 -8.23 -14.51
CA ALA A 72 6.66 -9.30 -14.47
C ALA A 72 7.09 -10.46 -13.57
N GLU A 73 8.37 -10.82 -13.57
CA GLU A 73 8.93 -11.82 -12.68
C GLU A 73 8.81 -11.40 -11.21
N MET A 74 9.22 -10.18 -10.86
CA MET A 74 9.14 -9.71 -9.49
C MET A 74 7.69 -9.56 -8.99
N GLN A 75 6.78 -9.10 -9.85
CA GLN A 75 5.34 -9.07 -9.54
C GLN A 75 4.78 -10.49 -9.32
N ALA A 76 5.23 -11.48 -10.09
CA ALA A 76 4.83 -12.86 -9.90
C ALA A 76 5.37 -13.46 -8.58
N GLN A 77 6.63 -13.16 -8.23
CA GLN A 77 7.22 -13.56 -6.95
C GLN A 77 6.50 -12.90 -5.77
N PHE A 78 6.21 -11.60 -5.85
CA PHE A 78 5.44 -10.86 -4.86
C PHE A 78 4.06 -11.49 -4.64
N ARG A 79 3.32 -11.77 -5.72
CA ARG A 79 2.02 -12.44 -5.66
C ARG A 79 2.12 -13.83 -5.05
N LYS A 80 3.16 -14.60 -5.40
CA LYS A 80 3.37 -15.94 -4.85
C LYS A 80 3.65 -15.90 -3.35
N ALA A 81 4.42 -14.91 -2.88
CA ALA A 81 4.79 -14.79 -1.47
C ALA A 81 3.63 -14.31 -0.59
N TYR A 82 2.83 -13.35 -1.08
CA TYR A 82 1.83 -12.65 -0.26
C TYR A 82 0.38 -12.98 -0.62
N GLY A 83 0.14 -13.73 -1.69
CA GLY A 83 -1.20 -14.12 -2.16
C GLY A 83 -1.93 -13.04 -2.96
N VAL A 84 -1.33 -11.86 -3.12
CA VAL A 84 -1.89 -10.71 -3.87
C VAL A 84 -0.79 -10.03 -4.69
N GLY A 85 -1.13 -9.57 -5.90
CA GLY A 85 -0.19 -8.88 -6.78
C GLY A 85 -0.82 -7.65 -7.42
N PHE A 86 0.02 -6.69 -7.78
CA PHE A 86 -0.35 -5.41 -8.37
C PHE A 86 0.56 -5.12 -9.56
N ALA A 87 0.06 -4.36 -10.54
CA ALA A 87 0.85 -3.93 -11.70
C ALA A 87 1.49 -2.55 -11.50
N ASN A 88 1.15 -1.87 -10.41
CA ASN A 88 1.59 -0.51 -10.12
C ASN A 88 3.08 -0.44 -9.78
N GLN A 89 3.67 0.74 -9.98
CA GLN A 89 5.10 0.97 -9.70
C GLN A 89 5.44 0.93 -8.21
N PHE A 90 4.54 1.46 -7.37
CA PHE A 90 4.76 1.55 -5.93
C PHE A 90 3.65 0.87 -5.15
N ILE A 91 4.02 0.31 -4.00
CA ILE A 91 3.06 -0.29 -3.06
C ILE A 91 3.44 0.13 -1.65
N VAL A 92 2.55 0.88 -1.00
CA VAL A 92 2.62 1.13 0.44
C VAL A 92 1.89 0.01 1.18
N ILE A 93 2.54 -0.58 2.18
CA ILE A 93 1.99 -1.63 3.03
C ILE A 93 1.96 -1.16 4.48
N THR A 94 0.76 -1.12 5.03
CA THR A 94 0.51 -0.68 6.41
C THR A 94 -0.37 -1.70 7.14
N GLU A 95 -0.61 -1.47 8.43
CA GLU A 95 -1.53 -2.29 9.22
C GLU A 95 -2.93 -1.69 9.23
N HIS A 96 -3.95 -2.52 9.06
CA HIS A 96 -5.35 -2.16 9.26
C HIS A 96 -6.13 -3.34 9.85
N LYS A 97 -6.67 -3.15 11.07
CA LYS A 97 -7.49 -4.14 11.79
C LYS A 97 -6.79 -5.50 11.97
N GLY A 98 -5.49 -5.48 12.22
CA GLY A 98 -4.67 -6.67 12.43
C GLY A 98 -4.28 -7.42 11.17
N GLU A 99 -4.53 -6.85 9.97
CA GLU A 99 -4.10 -7.40 8.70
C GLU A 99 -3.34 -6.38 7.85
N LEU A 100 -2.70 -6.84 6.77
CA LEU A 100 -1.99 -5.99 5.83
C LEU A 100 -2.98 -5.15 5.00
N LEU A 101 -2.72 -3.85 4.91
CA LEU A 101 -3.38 -2.92 4.00
C LEU A 101 -2.42 -2.52 2.89
N PHE A 102 -2.76 -2.91 1.66
CA PHE A 102 -2.01 -2.57 0.45
C PHE A 102 -2.59 -1.30 -0.17
N THR A 103 -1.74 -0.33 -0.45
CA THR A 103 -2.08 0.91 -1.16
C THR A 103 -1.17 1.03 -2.37
N PRO A 104 -1.57 0.47 -3.53
CA PRO A 104 -0.80 0.58 -4.77
C PRO A 104 -1.05 1.94 -5.45
N PHE A 105 -0.02 2.49 -6.11
CA PHE A 105 -0.09 3.74 -6.88
C PHE A 105 1.07 3.83 -7.87
N ASP A 106 0.96 4.69 -8.88
CA ASP A 106 1.96 4.79 -9.94
C ASP A 106 2.83 6.05 -9.85
N GLN A 107 2.31 7.12 -9.23
CA GLN A 107 2.99 8.41 -9.14
C GLN A 107 2.96 8.97 -7.72
N ALA A 108 4.00 9.72 -7.35
CA ALA A 108 4.11 10.34 -6.04
C ALA A 108 2.92 11.25 -5.66
N GLU A 109 2.24 11.89 -6.62
CA GLU A 109 1.09 12.75 -6.30
C GLU A 109 -0.20 11.97 -5.94
N GLU A 110 -0.26 10.68 -6.24
CA GLU A 110 -1.43 9.84 -6.00
C GLU A 110 -1.49 9.29 -4.56
N VAL A 111 -0.39 9.39 -3.81
CA VAL A 111 -0.27 8.88 -2.45
C VAL A 111 -0.23 10.03 -1.45
N ASP A 112 -1.03 9.92 -0.39
CA ASP A 112 -0.90 10.81 0.76
C ASP A 112 0.34 10.39 1.59
N PRO A 113 1.37 11.25 1.73
CA PRO A 113 2.55 10.94 2.52
C PRO A 113 2.22 10.61 3.98
N GLN A 114 1.07 11.05 4.51
CA GLN A 114 0.63 10.69 5.87
C GLN A 114 0.41 9.19 6.05
N LEU A 115 0.18 8.42 4.98
CA LEU A 115 0.09 6.95 5.05
C LEU A 115 1.40 6.31 5.52
N LEU A 116 2.52 6.95 5.24
CA LEU A 116 3.86 6.52 5.64
C LEU A 116 4.26 7.04 7.02
N GLU A 117 3.45 7.90 7.65
CA GLU A 117 3.70 8.32 9.02
C GLU A 117 3.42 7.19 10.01
N ALA A 118 4.31 7.05 11.00
CA ALA A 118 4.05 6.21 12.16
C ALA A 118 2.79 6.70 12.89
N PRO A 119 1.85 5.80 13.23
CA PRO A 119 0.68 6.20 13.99
C PRO A 119 1.12 6.74 15.35
N ARG A 120 0.46 7.80 15.84
CA ARG A 120 0.81 8.47 17.11
C ARG A 120 0.88 7.49 18.29
N THR A 121 0.05 6.44 18.27
CA THR A 121 0.05 5.34 19.22
C THR A 121 1.31 4.48 19.15
N ALA A 122 1.84 4.16 17.97
CA ALA A 122 3.12 3.44 17.85
C ALA A 122 4.30 4.26 18.39
N ARG A 123 4.33 5.59 18.18
CA ARG A 123 5.34 6.48 18.80
C ARG A 123 5.26 6.48 20.34
N LEU A 124 4.05 6.33 20.89
CA LEU A 124 3.83 6.23 22.35
C LEU A 124 4.18 4.83 22.89
N LEU A 125 3.82 3.76 22.17
CA LEU A 125 4.12 2.37 22.55
C LEU A 125 5.61 2.04 22.46
N ALA A 126 6.31 2.56 21.43
CA ALA A 126 7.76 2.47 21.31
C ALA A 126 8.48 3.15 22.48
N ARG A 127 7.89 4.21 23.06
CA ARG A 127 8.39 4.88 24.27
C ARG A 127 8.01 4.17 25.56
N SER A 128 6.90 3.44 25.60
CA SER A 128 6.40 2.77 26.80
C SER A 128 6.77 1.30 26.91
N GLY A 129 7.39 0.68 25.90
CA GLY A 129 7.86 -0.71 25.93
C GLY A 129 6.76 -1.78 25.98
N PHE A 130 5.49 -1.38 25.85
CA PHE A 130 4.35 -2.28 25.85
C PHE A 130 3.84 -2.46 24.42
N ALA A 131 4.34 -3.48 23.72
CA ALA A 131 3.66 -4.00 22.54
C ALA A 131 2.65 -5.06 23.00
N SER A 132 1.38 -4.69 23.12
CA SER A 132 0.33 -5.71 23.22
C SER A 132 0.19 -6.34 21.84
N PRO A 133 0.40 -7.66 21.67
CA PRO A 133 0.22 -8.31 20.38
C PRO A 133 -1.23 -8.10 19.94
N ALA A 134 -1.41 -7.74 18.66
CA ALA A 134 -2.73 -7.67 18.06
C ALA A 134 -3.43 -9.03 18.31
N PRO A 135 -4.70 -9.04 18.76
CA PRO A 135 -5.40 -10.29 19.00
C PRO A 135 -5.41 -11.10 17.70
N ALA A 136 -4.87 -12.32 17.75
CA ALA A 136 -4.90 -13.23 16.62
C ALA A 136 -6.36 -13.41 16.18
N ASN A 137 -6.65 -13.15 14.90
CA ASN A 137 -7.99 -13.31 14.32
C ASN A 137 -8.47 -14.76 14.58
N SER A 138 -9.43 -14.94 15.48
CA SER A 138 -9.93 -16.27 15.86
C SER A 138 -10.59 -17.03 14.71
N GLU A 139 -10.91 -16.32 13.62
CA GLU A 139 -11.49 -16.85 12.37
C GLU A 139 -10.54 -17.84 11.65
N THR A 140 -9.22 -17.69 11.82
CA THR A 140 -8.24 -18.59 11.19
C THR A 140 -8.22 -20.00 11.80
N ASN A 141 -8.78 -20.19 12.99
CA ASN A 141 -8.87 -21.50 13.63
C ASN A 141 -9.97 -22.39 13.03
N THR A 142 -10.91 -21.80 12.28
CA THR A 142 -12.06 -22.51 11.71
C THR A 142 -11.96 -22.71 10.20
N LEU A 143 -11.38 -21.75 9.46
CA LEU A 143 -11.21 -21.84 8.01
C LEU A 143 -9.85 -21.25 7.62
N PRO A 144 -8.97 -22.01 6.95
CA PRO A 144 -7.75 -21.45 6.39
C PRO A 144 -8.06 -20.44 5.28
N HIS A 145 -7.64 -19.19 5.47
CA HIS A 145 -7.84 -18.10 4.52
C HIS A 145 -6.69 -17.10 4.59
N VAL A 146 -6.52 -16.32 3.51
CA VAL A 146 -5.67 -15.12 3.50
C VAL A 146 -6.58 -13.90 3.53
N ALA A 147 -6.44 -13.06 4.56
CA ALA A 147 -7.18 -11.81 4.69
C ALA A 147 -6.23 -10.61 4.51
N PHE A 148 -6.65 -9.63 3.73
CA PHE A 148 -5.96 -8.36 3.59
C PHE A 148 -6.94 -7.27 3.18
N TYR A 149 -6.45 -6.03 3.18
CA TYR A 149 -7.20 -4.86 2.74
C TYR A 149 -6.53 -4.17 1.55
N ILE A 150 -7.34 -3.52 0.72
CA ILE A 150 -6.88 -2.65 -0.36
C ILE A 150 -7.40 -1.24 -0.09
N SER A 151 -6.50 -0.27 0.00
CA SER A 151 -6.85 1.16 0.08
C SER A 151 -6.98 1.74 -1.32
N VAL A 152 -8.05 2.48 -1.57
CA VAL A 152 -8.22 3.30 -2.77
C VAL A 152 -8.47 4.73 -2.32
N ASN A 153 -7.49 5.60 -2.59
CA ASN A 153 -7.55 7.02 -2.28
C ASN A 153 -7.39 7.81 -3.59
N ARG A 154 -8.35 8.68 -3.89
CA ARG A 154 -8.29 9.57 -5.04
C ARG A 154 -8.82 10.94 -4.66
N ALA A 155 -7.94 11.93 -4.63
CA ALA A 155 -8.35 13.33 -4.59
C ALA A 155 -8.98 13.71 -5.95
N ILE A 156 -10.08 14.46 -5.91
CA ILE A 156 -10.74 15.01 -7.10
C ILE A 156 -10.33 16.48 -7.18
N SER A 157 -9.62 16.82 -8.25
CA SER A 157 -9.11 18.16 -8.47
C SER A 157 -10.23 19.17 -8.70
N ASP A 158 -9.93 20.45 -8.45
CA ASP A 158 -10.84 21.55 -8.76
C ASP A 158 -11.23 21.55 -10.24
N GLU A 159 -10.33 21.14 -11.14
CA GLU A 159 -10.60 21.03 -12.57
C GLU A 159 -11.64 19.95 -12.88
N GLU A 160 -11.49 18.74 -12.31
CA GLU A 160 -12.48 17.66 -12.43
C GLU A 160 -13.86 18.06 -11.85
N CYS A 161 -13.85 18.93 -10.85
CA CYS A 161 -15.06 19.47 -10.23
C CYS A 161 -15.53 20.80 -10.84
N THR A 162 -14.92 21.28 -11.93
CA THR A 162 -15.28 22.54 -12.56
C THR A 162 -16.35 22.37 -13.63
N PHE A 163 -17.44 23.11 -13.48
CA PHE A 163 -18.56 23.13 -14.43
C PHE A 163 -18.94 24.56 -14.78
N ASN A 164 -19.71 24.73 -15.86
CA ASN A 164 -20.27 26.03 -16.22
C ASN A 164 -21.21 26.55 -15.14
N ASN A 165 -21.07 27.83 -14.78
CA ASN A 165 -21.90 28.47 -13.76
C ASN A 165 -23.40 28.51 -14.14
N SER A 166 -23.69 28.50 -15.43
CA SER A 166 -25.06 28.48 -15.96
C SER A 166 -25.17 27.50 -17.12
N TRP A 167 -26.26 26.74 -17.13
CA TRP A 167 -26.60 25.89 -18.28
C TRP A 167 -27.20 26.68 -19.45
N LEU A 168 -27.98 27.73 -19.16
CA LEU A 168 -28.66 28.55 -20.17
C LEU A 168 -27.70 29.53 -20.86
N TRP A 169 -26.70 30.02 -20.13
CA TRP A 169 -25.74 31.03 -20.60
C TRP A 169 -24.29 30.55 -20.42
N LYS A 170 -23.98 29.38 -21.01
CA LYS A 170 -22.70 28.69 -20.82
C LYS A 170 -21.49 29.60 -21.13
N ASN A 171 -21.57 30.37 -22.21
CA ASN A 171 -20.44 31.18 -22.69
C ASN A 171 -20.36 32.56 -22.02
N GLU A 172 -21.32 32.95 -21.19
CA GLU A 172 -21.39 34.31 -20.62
C GLU A 172 -21.05 34.35 -19.13
N LYS A 173 -21.23 33.23 -18.43
CA LYS A 173 -21.12 33.18 -16.96
C LYS A 173 -19.85 32.48 -16.48
N GLY A 174 -19.00 32.02 -17.39
CA GLY A 174 -17.78 31.27 -17.06
C GLY A 174 -18.05 29.97 -16.30
N SER A 175 -17.01 29.45 -15.67
CA SER A 175 -17.04 28.22 -14.88
C SER A 175 -16.49 28.45 -13.47
N ARG A 176 -16.75 27.50 -12.57
CA ARG A 176 -16.10 27.43 -11.25
C ARG A 176 -16.06 25.98 -10.76
N PRO A 177 -15.20 25.65 -9.80
CA PRO A 177 -15.28 24.41 -9.04
C PRO A 177 -16.59 24.35 -8.23
N PHE A 178 -17.32 23.24 -8.32
CA PHE A 178 -18.56 23.00 -7.59
C PHE A 178 -18.37 22.18 -6.32
N CYS A 179 -17.20 21.58 -6.16
CA CYS A 179 -16.82 20.82 -4.99
C CYS A 179 -15.71 21.55 -4.24
N LYS A 180 -15.53 21.21 -2.97
CA LYS A 180 -14.39 21.63 -2.17
C LYS A 180 -13.84 20.39 -1.47
N ASP A 181 -12.54 20.16 -1.58
CA ASP A 181 -11.84 19.02 -0.97
C ASP A 181 -12.50 17.68 -1.33
N ALA A 182 -12.95 17.54 -2.58
CA ALA A 182 -13.61 16.33 -3.05
C ALA A 182 -12.63 15.15 -3.09
N ASN A 183 -13.06 14.03 -2.53
CA ASN A 183 -12.18 12.89 -2.30
C ASN A 183 -12.97 11.57 -2.30
N ILE A 184 -12.31 10.51 -2.75
CA ILE A 184 -12.76 9.14 -2.60
C ILE A 184 -11.72 8.41 -1.73
N SER A 185 -12.13 7.93 -0.57
CA SER A 185 -11.31 7.12 0.33
C SER A 185 -12.07 5.87 0.76
N LEU A 186 -11.66 4.72 0.22
CA LEU A 186 -12.31 3.43 0.45
C LEU A 186 -11.28 2.39 0.88
N ILE A 187 -11.69 1.47 1.74
CA ILE A 187 -10.89 0.32 2.17
C ILE A 187 -11.71 -0.95 1.92
N TYR A 188 -11.25 -1.78 0.98
CA TYR A 188 -11.87 -3.05 0.64
C TYR A 188 -11.28 -4.17 1.49
N ARG A 189 -12.12 -5.02 2.09
CA ARG A 189 -11.68 -6.30 2.70
C ARG A 189 -11.68 -7.39 1.65
N VAL A 190 -10.58 -8.13 1.54
CA VAL A 190 -10.45 -9.28 0.64
C VAL A 190 -10.10 -10.51 1.46
N ASN A 191 -10.86 -11.59 1.24
CA ASN A 191 -10.58 -12.92 1.78
C ASN A 191 -10.37 -13.89 0.62
N LEU A 192 -9.25 -14.59 0.61
CA LEU A 192 -8.97 -15.70 -0.30
C LEU A 192 -9.14 -17.00 0.48
N GLU A 193 -10.21 -17.73 0.19
CA GLU A 193 -10.59 -18.95 0.90
C GLU A 193 -11.18 -19.99 -0.06
N ARG A 194 -11.07 -21.26 0.34
CA ARG A 194 -11.63 -22.37 -0.43
C ARG A 194 -12.91 -22.85 0.23
N SER A 195 -14.03 -22.71 -0.46
CA SER A 195 -15.26 -23.40 -0.09
C SER A 195 -15.17 -24.87 -0.51
N LEU A 196 -15.57 -25.77 0.38
CA LEU A 196 -15.66 -27.21 0.14
C LEU A 196 -17.14 -27.62 0.18
N GLN A 197 -17.49 -28.66 -0.57
CA GLN A 197 -18.84 -29.19 -0.52
C GLN A 197 -19.15 -29.65 0.90
N TYR A 198 -20.23 -29.12 1.46
CA TYR A 198 -20.83 -29.54 2.72
C TYR A 198 -22.32 -29.73 2.49
N GLY A 199 -22.89 -30.80 3.01
CA GLY A 199 -24.30 -31.17 2.76
C GLY A 199 -24.50 -32.13 1.58
N ILE A 200 -25.76 -32.34 1.20
CA ILE A 200 -26.14 -33.19 0.07
C ILE A 200 -26.21 -32.36 -1.22
N VAL A 201 -26.19 -33.02 -2.37
CA VAL A 201 -26.36 -32.32 -3.65
C VAL A 201 -27.72 -31.62 -3.67
N GLY A 202 -27.70 -30.29 -3.63
CA GLY A 202 -28.90 -29.44 -3.68
C GLY A 202 -29.19 -28.62 -2.41
N SER A 203 -28.61 -28.97 -1.26
CA SER A 203 -28.53 -28.15 -0.02
C SER A 203 -27.67 -28.83 1.05
#